data_AF-X1K212-F1
#
_entry.id   AF-X1K212-F1
#
_cell.length_a   1.000
_cell.length_b   1.000
_cell.length_c   1.000
_cell.angle_alpha   90.00
_cell.angle_beta   90.00
_cell.angle_gamma   90.00
#
_symmetry.space_group_name_H-M   'P 1'
#
loop_
_entity.id
_entity.type
_entity.pdbx_description
1 polymer ?
#
loop_
_entity_poly.entity_id
_entity_poly.type
_entity_poly.pdbx_seq_one_letter_code
_entity_poly.pdbx_strand_id
1 'polypeptide(L)'
;TVTTDPATGRGTIAATINGTVNQDGGEVCECGLEWGLDTGYGVITLTEKKTTGESFSEVIGGLFPNTTYHFRAFATNSVGTSHGADRSFAPALAISRAFALAREEL
;
A
#
# COMPACT_ATOMS: atom_id res chain seq x y z
N THR A 1 -0.92 -7.23 16.51
CA THR A 1 0.10 -7.03 15.48
C THR A 1 -0.54 -6.92 14.12
N VAL A 2 0.12 -6.26 13.19
CA VAL A 2 -0.38 -6.03 11.82
C VAL A 2 0.72 -6.37 10.82
N THR A 3 0.33 -6.90 9.66
CA THR A 3 1.21 -7.15 8.51
C THR A 3 0.97 -6.10 7.45
N THR A 4 2.05 -5.53 6.92
CA THR A 4 2.01 -4.83 5.62
C THR A 4 2.15 -5.89 4.53
N ASP A 5 1.16 -6.01 3.65
CA ASP A 5 1.15 -6.98 2.57
C ASP A 5 1.67 -6.37 1.26
N PRO A 6 2.13 -7.16 0.27
CA PRO A 6 2.58 -6.62 -1.00
C PRO A 6 1.54 -5.75 -1.69
N ALA A 7 1.98 -4.69 -2.36
CA ALA A 7 1.11 -3.89 -3.22
C ALA A 7 0.65 -4.72 -4.44
N THR A 8 -0.61 -4.53 -4.83
CA THR A 8 -1.27 -5.21 -5.96
C THR A 8 -1.83 -4.17 -6.92
N GLY A 9 -2.37 -4.61 -8.08
CA GLY A 9 -3.02 -3.69 -9.02
C GLY A 9 -2.16 -2.52 -9.49
N ARG A 10 -0.83 -2.73 -9.62
CA ARG A 10 0.14 -1.68 -9.95
C ARG A 10 -0.05 -1.17 -11.39
N GLY A 11 -0.86 -0.12 -11.53
CA GLY A 11 -1.02 0.65 -12.75
C GLY A 11 0.08 1.69 -12.91
N THR A 12 -0.07 2.58 -13.90
CA THR A 12 0.90 3.64 -14.19
C THR A 12 0.81 4.83 -13.24
N ILE A 13 -0.40 5.11 -12.73
CA ILE A 13 -0.68 6.27 -11.86
C ILE A 13 -1.45 5.89 -10.58
N ALA A 14 -1.70 4.61 -10.37
CA ALA A 14 -2.43 4.10 -9.21
C ALA A 14 -1.96 2.69 -8.84
N ALA A 15 -2.12 2.32 -7.57
CA ALA A 15 -1.85 0.97 -7.06
C ALA A 15 -2.73 0.69 -5.83
N THR A 16 -2.90 -0.58 -5.50
CA THR A 16 -3.56 -1.00 -4.26
C THR A 16 -2.50 -1.38 -3.23
N ILE A 17 -2.56 -0.76 -2.06
CA ILE A 17 -1.73 -1.10 -0.89
C ILE A 17 -2.58 -1.88 0.12
N ASN A 18 -1.98 -2.86 0.79
CA ASN A 18 -2.71 -3.91 1.52
C ASN A 18 -2.13 -4.14 2.92
N GLY A 19 -3.00 -4.52 3.85
CA GLY A 19 -2.60 -4.96 5.19
C GLY A 19 -3.55 -5.98 5.79
N THR A 20 -3.08 -6.69 6.81
CA THR A 20 -3.82 -7.71 7.54
C THR A 20 -3.60 -7.57 9.05
N VAL A 21 -4.67 -7.57 9.84
CA VAL A 21 -4.59 -7.64 11.30
C VAL A 21 -4.31 -9.08 11.71
N ASN A 22 -3.11 -9.38 12.23
CA ASN A 22 -2.78 -10.75 12.63
C ASN A 22 -3.27 -11.07 14.04
N GLN A 23 -3.30 -10.08 14.93
CA GLN A 23 -3.77 -10.23 16.30
C GLN A 23 -4.22 -8.88 16.85
N ASP A 24 -5.48 -8.78 17.23
CA ASP A 24 -6.10 -7.56 17.75
C ASP A 24 -5.95 -7.38 19.26
N GLY A 25 -5.50 -8.42 19.98
CA GLY A 25 -5.36 -8.36 21.44
C GLY A 25 -6.70 -8.39 22.17
N GLY A 26 -7.78 -8.81 21.51
CA GLY A 26 -9.12 -8.95 22.10
C GLY A 26 -10.04 -7.73 21.94
N GLU A 27 -9.61 -6.70 21.20
CA GLU A 27 -10.40 -5.50 20.92
C GLU A 27 -10.25 -5.09 19.45
N VAL A 28 -11.35 -4.70 18.80
CA VAL A 28 -11.34 -4.12 17.45
C VAL A 28 -10.27 -3.04 17.31
N CYS A 29 -9.50 -3.12 16.23
CA CYS A 29 -8.50 -2.12 15.87
C CYS A 29 -9.04 -1.15 14.83
N GLU A 30 -8.72 0.13 14.98
CA GLU A 30 -8.76 1.10 13.87
C GLU A 30 -7.46 0.93 13.06
N CYS A 31 -7.60 0.57 11.79
CA CYS A 31 -6.50 0.16 10.93
C CYS A 31 -6.45 1.01 9.67
N GLY A 32 -5.25 1.26 9.17
CA GLY A 32 -5.04 2.01 7.93
C GLY A 32 -3.64 1.81 7.39
N LEU A 33 -3.32 2.53 6.32
CA LEU A 33 -2.00 2.50 5.70
C LEU A 33 -1.37 3.89 5.69
N GLU A 34 -0.08 3.93 5.95
CA GLU A 34 0.77 5.11 5.77
C GLU A 34 1.60 4.91 4.52
N TRP A 35 1.71 5.94 3.67
CA TRP A 35 2.50 5.85 2.45
C TRP A 35 3.13 7.18 2.05
N GLY A 36 4.17 7.12 1.21
CA GLY A 36 4.91 8.28 0.72
C GLY A 36 6.08 7.92 -0.18
N LEU A 37 6.96 8.89 -0.43
CA LEU A 37 8.17 8.71 -1.26
C LEU A 37 9.35 8.10 -0.51
N ASP A 38 9.29 8.11 0.82
CA ASP A 38 10.29 7.55 1.72
C ASP A 38 9.61 6.98 2.98
N THR A 39 10.41 6.47 3.91
CA THR A 39 9.93 5.86 5.17
C THR A 39 9.44 6.87 6.21
N GLY A 40 9.49 8.17 5.90
CA GLY A 40 8.72 9.20 6.60
C GLY A 40 7.24 9.22 6.18
N TYR A 41 6.90 8.54 5.09
CA TYR A 41 5.56 8.41 4.52
C TYR A 41 4.92 9.79 4.24
N GLY A 42 4.09 10.29 5.16
CA GLY A 42 3.50 11.62 5.08
C GLY A 42 2.02 11.64 4.67
N VAL A 43 1.46 10.51 4.21
CA VAL A 43 0.03 10.36 3.92
C VAL A 43 -0.53 9.15 4.67
N ILE A 44 -1.72 9.31 5.25
CA ILE A 44 -2.47 8.25 5.95
C ILE A 44 -3.79 8.04 5.21
N THR A 45 -4.16 6.79 4.95
CA THR A 45 -5.46 6.44 4.36
C THR A 45 -6.61 6.64 5.35
N LEU A 46 -7.84 6.54 4.86
CA LEU A 46 -8.98 6.39 5.78
C LEU A 46 -8.81 5.12 6.60
N THR A 47 -9.29 5.16 7.84
CA THR A 47 -9.21 4.03 8.76
C THR A 47 -10.46 3.15 8.68
N GLU A 48 -10.27 1.84 8.78
CA GLU A 48 -11.32 0.85 8.91
C GLU A 48 -11.25 0.15 10.27
N LYS A 49 -12.39 -0.35 10.76
CA LYS A 49 -12.41 -1.22 11.94
C LYS A 49 -12.22 -2.67 11.53
N LYS A 50 -11.20 -3.33 12.11
CA LYS A 50 -10.82 -4.71 11.78
C LYS A 50 -10.47 -5.49 13.05
N THR A 51 -10.68 -6.79 12.98
CA THR A 51 -10.36 -7.79 14.01
C THR A 51 -9.33 -8.78 13.47
N THR A 52 -8.88 -9.68 14.35
CA THR A 52 -7.92 -10.74 14.00
C THR A 52 -8.33 -11.53 12.75
N GLY A 53 -7.42 -11.59 11.78
CA GLY A 53 -7.56 -12.34 10.53
C GLY A 53 -8.17 -11.53 9.37
N GLU A 54 -8.67 -10.31 9.63
CA GLU A 54 -9.25 -9.48 8.59
C GLU A 54 -8.19 -8.67 7.84
N SER A 55 -8.37 -8.56 6.54
CA SER A 55 -7.58 -7.72 5.65
C SER A 55 -8.29 -6.41 5.32
N PHE A 56 -7.49 -5.43 4.92
CA PHE A 56 -7.92 -4.12 4.48
C PHE A 56 -6.97 -3.61 3.39
N SER A 57 -7.46 -2.72 2.55
CA SER A 57 -6.71 -2.20 1.42
C SER A 57 -7.22 -0.85 0.96
N GLU A 58 -6.35 -0.09 0.30
CA GLU A 58 -6.70 1.22 -0.25
C GLU A 58 -6.12 1.35 -1.67
N VAL A 59 -6.88 1.99 -2.56
CA VAL A 59 -6.39 2.38 -3.89
C VAL A 59 -5.80 3.77 -3.79
N ILE A 60 -4.48 3.87 -3.94
CA ILE A 60 -3.79 5.15 -3.97
C ILE A 60 -3.58 5.60 -5.42
N GLY A 61 -3.79 6.88 -5.69
CA GLY A 61 -3.68 7.50 -7.02
C GLY A 61 -2.72 8.68 -7.03
N GLY A 62 -2.56 9.30 -8.21
CA GLY A 62 -1.64 10.43 -8.40
C GLY A 62 -0.16 10.00 -8.37
N LEU A 63 0.11 8.73 -8.66
CA LEU A 63 1.46 8.20 -8.64
C LEU A 63 2.21 8.56 -9.92
N PHE A 64 3.52 8.75 -9.81
CA PHE A 64 4.39 8.93 -10.98
C PHE A 64 5.00 7.59 -11.42
N PRO A 65 4.97 7.27 -12.73
CA PRO A 65 5.66 6.09 -13.25
C PRO A 65 7.15 6.07 -12.86
N ASN A 66 7.71 4.88 -12.66
CA ASN A 66 9.13 4.70 -12.31
C ASN A 66 9.57 5.42 -11.02
N THR A 67 8.63 5.76 -10.14
CA THR A 67 8.92 6.36 -8.83
C THR A 67 8.68 5.34 -7.73
N THR A 68 9.65 5.17 -6.84
CA THR A 68 9.49 4.26 -5.70
C THR A 68 8.65 4.95 -4.63
N TYR A 69 7.61 4.25 -4.18
CA TYR A 69 6.79 4.63 -3.04
C TYR A 69 6.99 3.61 -1.93
N HIS A 70 6.99 4.10 -0.69
CA HIS A 70 7.04 3.32 0.54
C HIS A 70 5.68 3.34 1.23
N PHE A 71 5.34 2.24 1.90
CA PHE A 71 4.13 2.14 2.69
C PHE A 71 4.27 1.14 3.84
N ARG A 72 3.48 1.35 4.89
CA ARG A 72 3.29 0.38 5.98
C ARG A 72 1.85 0.39 6.49
N ALA A 73 1.40 -0.75 6.99
CA ALA A 73 0.12 -0.86 7.68
C ALA A 73 0.27 -0.47 9.16
N PHE A 74 -0.78 0.09 9.75
CA PHE A 74 -0.91 0.27 11.20
C PHE A 74 -2.25 -0.25 11.70
N ALA A 75 -2.30 -0.63 12.97
CA ALA A 75 -3.51 -1.01 13.68
C ALA A 75 -3.44 -0.47 15.11
N THR A 76 -4.45 0.25 15.56
CA THR A 76 -4.49 0.88 16.88
C THR A 76 -5.76 0.53 17.66
N ASN A 77 -5.61 0.28 18.95
CA ASN A 77 -6.71 0.10 19.90
C ASN A 77 -6.31 0.66 21.28
N SER A 78 -7.06 0.35 22.34
CA SER A 78 -6.78 0.89 23.68
C SER A 78 -5.46 0.42 24.27
N VAL A 79 -4.92 -0.72 23.81
CA VAL A 79 -3.64 -1.28 24.25
C VAL A 79 -2.46 -0.55 23.62
N GLY A 80 -2.65 -0.03 22.40
CA GLY A 80 -1.66 0.78 21.69
C GLY A 80 -1.71 0.60 20.19
N THR A 81 -0.63 1.02 19.52
CA THR A 81 -0.49 0.97 18.07
C THR A 81 0.58 -0.03 17.65
N SER A 82 0.24 -0.92 16.73
CA SER A 82 1.19 -1.80 16.05
C SER A 82 1.42 -1.32 14.63
N HIS A 83 2.67 -1.35 14.19
CA HIS A 83 3.07 -1.05 12.81
C HIS A 83 3.60 -2.31 12.14
N GLY A 84 3.26 -2.49 10.87
CA GLY A 84 3.83 -3.51 10.00
C GLY A 84 5.22 -3.10 9.50
N ALA A 85 5.88 -4.02 8.79
CA ALA A 85 7.15 -3.73 8.14
C ALA A 85 6.97 -2.72 6.99
N ASP A 86 8.01 -1.95 6.69
CA ASP A 86 8.06 -1.13 5.49
C ASP A 86 8.03 -2.03 4.24
N ARG A 87 7.26 -1.61 3.23
CA ARG A 87 7.32 -2.17 1.90
C ARG A 87 7.39 -1.05 0.88
N SER A 88 8.01 -1.34 -0.25
CA SER A 88 8.06 -0.42 -1.37
C SER A 88 7.53 -1.03 -2.66
N PHE A 89 7.00 -0.19 -3.54
CA PHE A 89 6.66 -0.56 -4.91
C PHE A 89 6.94 0.61 -5.86
N ALA A 90 7.05 0.30 -7.15
CA ALA A 90 7.03 1.30 -8.21
C ALA A 90 5.81 1.07 -9.12
N PRO A 91 5.07 2.11 -9.52
CA PRO A 91 4.04 2.03 -10.54
C PRO A 91 4.62 1.51 -11.86
N ALA A 92 3.76 0.89 -12.67
CA ALA A 92 4.15 0.43 -13.99
C ALA A 92 4.66 1.58 -14.86
N LEU A 93 5.59 1.28 -15.77
CA LEU A 93 6.03 2.27 -16.75
C LEU A 93 4.87 2.70 -17.64
N ALA A 94 4.78 4.00 -17.91
CA ALA A 94 3.89 4.50 -18.95
C ALA A 94 4.50 4.15 -20.32
N ILE A 95 4.15 2.98 -20.86
CA ILE A 95 4.49 2.63 -22.23
C ILE A 95 3.51 3.37 -23.13
N SER A 96 4.00 4.37 -23.88
CA SER A 96 3.19 4.95 -24.95
C SER A 96 3.04 3.91 -26.06
N ARG A 97 1.85 3.81 -26.67
CA ARG A 97 1.63 2.94 -27.84
C ARG A 97 2.59 3.27 -29.01
N ALA A 98 3.15 4.48 -29.05
CA ALA A 98 4.19 4.86 -30.00
C ALA A 98 5.51 4.09 -29.83
N PHE A 99 5.82 3.58 -28.63
CA PHE A 99 7.02 2.79 -28.38
C PHE A 99 6.83 1.29 -28.65
N ALA A 100 5.59 0.79 -28.66
CA ALA A 100 5.27 -0.64 -28.81
C ALA A 100 5.29 -1.13 -30.27
N LEU A 101 5.26 -0.23 -31.26
CA LEU A 101 5.28 -0.58 -32.69
C LEU A 101 6.68 -0.49 -33.34
N ALA A 102 7.73 -0.19 -32.57
CA ALA A 102 9.09 -0.03 -33.10
C ALA A 102 9.93 -1.32 -33.11
N ARG A 103 9.34 -2.49 -32.86
CA ARG A 103 10.08 -3.77 -32.74
C ARG A 103 9.58 -4.91 -33.63
N GLU A 104 8.79 -4.61 -34.64
CA GLU A 104 8.32 -5.59 -35.63
C GLU A 104 8.83 -5.36 -37.06
N GLU A 105 9.91 -4.60 -37.24
CA GLU A 105 10.67 -4.64 -38.50
C GLU A 105 12.17 -4.75 -38.22
N LEU A 106 12.66 -5.99 -38.17
CA LEU A 106 13.95 -6.47 -38.70
C LEU A 106 13.94 -8.00 -38.83
#